data_AF-A0A957FFA4-F1
#
_entry.id   AF-A0A957FFA4-F1
#
_cell.length_a   1.000
_cell.length_b   1.000
_cell.length_c   1.000
_cell.angle_alpha   90.00
_cell.angle_beta   90.00
_cell.angle_gamma   90.00
#
_symmetry.space_group_name_H-M   'P 1'
#
loop_
_entity.id
_entity.type
_entity.pdbx_description
1 polymer ?
#
loop_
_entity_poly.entity_id
_entity_poly.type
_entity_poly.pdbx_seq_one_letter_code
_entity_poly.pdbx_strand_id
1 'polypeptide(L)'
;MLEAVQQAIRLVTTFDPAVVEIARLSLEVTLTALLVSAVLGIPLGAWLALTPFRGRRILTALIYTGMGLPPVLVGLIVYLFLSRSGPFGSLGWLFSFQAMVVAQTIIATPLILGVTMSSVLAIPHELRLQLQSLGATHWQTTLAVLWEA
;
A
#
# COMPACT_ATOMS: atom_id res chain seq x y z
N MET A 1 -9.99 -26.96 23.80
CA MET A 1 -8.86 -26.13 23.31
C MET A 1 -7.80 -26.97 22.62
N LEU A 2 -7.30 -28.07 23.24
CA LEU A 2 -6.34 -28.99 22.62
C LEU A 2 -6.86 -29.63 21.31
N GLU A 3 -8.14 -30.02 21.27
CA GLU A 3 -8.78 -30.59 20.07
C GLU A 3 -8.83 -29.61 18.89
N ALA A 4 -9.13 -28.33 19.14
CA ALA A 4 -9.14 -27.30 18.09
C ALA A 4 -7.74 -27.08 17.49
N VAL A 5 -6.71 -27.12 18.33
CA VAL A 5 -5.30 -27.01 17.88
C VAL A 5 -4.91 -28.24 17.05
N GLN A 6 -5.26 -29.44 17.48
CA GLN A 6 -5.03 -30.67 16.71
C GLN A 6 -5.75 -30.65 15.36
N GLN A 7 -7.01 -30.18 15.35
CA GLN A 7 -7.78 -30.02 14.12
C GLN A 7 -7.13 -29.01 13.17
N ALA A 8 -6.67 -27.85 13.67
CA ALA A 8 -6.00 -26.85 12.86
C ALA A 8 -4.68 -27.38 12.29
N ILE A 9 -3.85 -28.06 13.10
CA ILE A 9 -2.61 -28.69 12.63
C ILE A 9 -2.92 -29.73 11.55
N ARG A 10 -3.96 -30.56 11.76
CA ARG A 10 -4.38 -31.55 10.76
C ARG A 10 -4.77 -30.88 9.45
N LEU A 11 -5.62 -29.85 9.48
CA LEU A 11 -6.06 -29.12 8.28
C LEU A 11 -4.87 -28.54 7.49
N VAL A 12 -3.87 -28.00 8.19
CA VAL A 12 -2.66 -27.46 7.56
C VAL A 12 -1.77 -28.56 7.00
N THR A 13 -1.53 -29.65 7.74
CA THR A 13 -0.63 -30.73 7.29
C THR A 13 -1.23 -31.59 6.19
N THR A 14 -2.55 -31.76 6.15
CA THR A 14 -3.23 -32.46 5.06
C THR A 14 -3.51 -31.58 3.84
N PHE A 15 -3.10 -30.31 3.86
CA PHE A 15 -3.40 -29.33 2.81
C PHE A 15 -4.90 -29.33 2.45
N ASP A 16 -5.74 -29.12 3.46
CA ASP A 16 -7.18 -29.08 3.26
C ASP A 16 -7.53 -28.10 2.11
N PRO A 17 -8.31 -28.53 1.10
CA PRO A 17 -8.57 -27.71 -0.09
C PRO A 17 -9.14 -26.33 0.23
N ALA A 18 -10.01 -26.21 1.25
CA ALA A 18 -10.60 -24.93 1.62
C ALA A 18 -9.57 -24.00 2.28
N VAL A 19 -8.69 -24.54 3.13
CA VAL A 19 -7.60 -23.74 3.74
C VAL A 19 -6.62 -23.25 2.68
N VAL A 20 -6.26 -24.12 1.73
CA VAL A 20 -5.36 -23.75 0.63
C VAL A 20 -6.00 -22.69 -0.28
N GLU A 21 -7.29 -22.82 -0.57
CA GLU A 21 -8.03 -21.82 -1.36
C GLU A 21 -8.06 -20.45 -0.66
N ILE A 22 -8.39 -20.40 0.64
CA ILE A 22 -8.39 -19.16 1.41
C ILE A 22 -6.98 -18.55 1.46
N ALA A 23 -5.95 -19.36 1.70
CA ALA A 23 -4.57 -18.90 1.71
C ALA A 23 -4.16 -18.32 0.36
N ARG A 24 -4.50 -19.00 -0.74
CA ARG A 24 -4.23 -18.54 -2.10
C ARG A 24 -4.95 -17.23 -2.41
N LEU A 25 -6.25 -17.14 -2.13
CA LEU A 25 -7.03 -15.91 -2.34
C LEU A 25 -6.44 -14.75 -1.53
N SER A 26 -6.07 -15.00 -0.27
CA SER A 26 -5.48 -13.97 0.60
C SER A 26 -4.14 -13.46 0.07
N LEU A 27 -3.30 -14.37 -0.46
CA LEU A 27 -2.05 -14.02 -1.14
C LEU A 27 -2.31 -13.22 -2.42
N GLU A 28 -3.22 -13.67 -3.27
CA GLU A 28 -3.56 -12.98 -4.53
C GLU A 28 -4.06 -11.56 -4.25
N VAL A 29 -4.99 -11.39 -3.30
CA VAL A 29 -5.49 -10.06 -2.90
C VAL A 29 -4.35 -9.20 -2.35
N THR A 30 -3.52 -9.76 -1.47
CA THR A 30 -2.45 -8.99 -0.82
C THR A 30 -1.37 -8.56 -1.79
N LEU A 31 -0.90 -9.47 -2.64
CA LEU A 31 0.15 -9.18 -3.62
C LEU A 31 -0.35 -8.18 -4.66
N THR A 32 -1.58 -8.32 -5.15
CA THR A 32 -2.14 -7.37 -6.12
C THR A 32 -2.33 -5.99 -5.50
N ALA A 33 -2.93 -5.89 -4.31
CA ALA A 33 -3.08 -4.62 -3.61
C ALA A 33 -1.74 -3.98 -3.27
N LEU A 34 -0.74 -4.77 -2.86
CA LEU A 34 0.61 -4.30 -2.59
C LEU A 34 1.27 -3.75 -3.85
N LEU A 35 1.21 -4.47 -4.96
CA LEU A 35 1.77 -4.02 -6.24
C LEU A 35 1.13 -2.71 -6.70
N VAL A 36 -0.20 -2.61 -6.66
CA VAL A 36 -0.92 -1.37 -7.01
C VAL A 36 -0.51 -0.24 -6.09
N SER A 37 -0.50 -0.48 -4.78
CA SER A 37 -0.12 0.52 -3.77
C SER A 37 1.34 0.94 -3.89
N ALA A 38 2.25 0.04 -4.28
CA ALA A 38 3.66 0.33 -4.47
C ALA A 38 3.90 1.16 -5.74
N VAL A 39 3.26 0.78 -6.85
CA VAL A 39 3.32 1.53 -8.11
C VAL A 39 2.81 2.96 -7.97
N LEU A 40 1.82 3.18 -7.10
CA LEU A 40 1.31 4.53 -6.81
C LEU A 40 2.11 5.23 -5.71
N GLY A 41 2.34 4.55 -4.59
CA GLY A 41 2.88 5.11 -3.35
C GLY A 41 4.36 5.46 -3.45
N ILE A 42 5.18 4.62 -4.10
CA ILE A 42 6.63 4.86 -4.21
C ILE A 42 6.90 6.12 -5.04
N PRO A 43 6.38 6.26 -6.28
CA PRO A 43 6.65 7.46 -7.08
C PRO A 43 6.08 8.72 -6.43
N LEU A 44 4.88 8.66 -5.85
CA LEU A 44 4.27 9.81 -5.20
C LEU A 44 5.02 10.21 -3.93
N GLY A 45 5.47 9.24 -3.12
CA GLY A 45 6.25 9.48 -1.91
C GLY A 45 7.61 10.07 -2.22
N ALA A 46 8.30 9.53 -3.22
CA ALA A 46 9.57 10.06 -3.73
C ALA A 46 9.42 11.49 -4.26
N TRP A 47 8.39 11.73 -5.08
CA TRP A 47 8.10 13.05 -5.62
C TRP A 47 7.81 14.06 -4.51
N LEU A 48 6.98 13.69 -3.53
CA LEU A 48 6.64 14.56 -2.40
C LEU A 48 7.87 14.88 -1.51
N ALA A 49 8.80 13.92 -1.35
CA ALA A 49 10.05 14.12 -0.64
C ALA A 49 11.01 15.08 -1.37
N LEU A 50 11.19 14.86 -2.68
CA LEU A 50 12.22 15.52 -3.49
C LEU A 50 11.79 16.88 -4.04
N THR A 51 10.49 17.16 -4.13
CA THR A 51 9.97 18.43 -4.66
C THR A 51 9.43 19.34 -3.55
N PRO A 52 9.93 20.60 -3.46
CA PRO A 52 9.35 21.60 -2.57
C PRO A 52 8.18 22.32 -3.26
N PHE A 53 7.00 22.33 -2.62
CA PHE A 53 5.85 23.13 -3.06
C PHE A 53 4.97 23.52 -1.87
N ARG A 54 4.17 24.58 -2.04
CA ARG A 54 3.39 25.23 -0.95
C ARG A 54 2.41 24.28 -0.22
N GLY A 55 1.81 23.33 -0.93
CA GLY A 55 0.83 22.38 -0.39
C GLY A 55 1.42 21.15 0.31
N ARG A 56 2.75 20.96 0.28
CA ARG A 56 3.40 19.74 0.76
C ARG A 56 3.04 19.41 2.21
N ARG A 57 3.02 20.39 3.11
CA ARG A 57 2.72 20.18 4.54
C ARG A 57 1.32 19.59 4.76
N ILE A 58 0.33 20.05 4.00
CA ILE A 58 -1.05 19.56 4.11
C ILE A 58 -1.12 18.12 3.60
N LEU A 59 -0.52 17.83 2.45
CA LEU A 59 -0.49 16.48 1.91
C LEU A 59 0.25 15.50 2.84
N THR A 60 1.41 15.90 3.36
CA THR A 60 2.15 15.10 4.34
C THR A 60 1.31 14.81 5.58
N ALA A 61 0.56 15.79 6.10
CA ALA A 61 -0.37 15.57 7.21
C ALA A 61 -1.46 14.56 6.85
N LEU A 62 -2.10 14.71 5.68
CA LEU A 62 -3.14 13.78 5.21
C LEU A 62 -2.61 12.35 5.04
N ILE A 63 -1.37 12.19 4.54
CA ILE A 63 -0.72 10.87 4.39
C ILE A 63 -0.54 10.22 5.77
N TYR A 64 0.06 10.93 6.73
CA TYR A 64 0.28 10.39 8.08
C TYR A 64 -1.04 10.15 8.82
N THR A 65 -2.06 10.99 8.63
CA THR A 65 -3.41 10.72 9.12
C THR A 65 -3.99 9.46 8.47
N GLY A 66 -3.79 9.29 7.17
CA GLY A 66 -4.19 8.11 6.40
C GLY A 66 -3.60 6.81 6.94
N MET A 67 -2.34 6.83 7.40
CA MET A 67 -1.71 5.67 8.06
C MET A 67 -2.40 5.23 9.35
N GLY A 68 -3.10 6.16 10.02
CA GLY A 68 -3.83 5.90 11.26
C GLY A 68 -5.31 5.57 11.07
N LEU A 69 -5.80 5.49 9.83
CA LEU A 69 -7.21 5.19 9.57
C LEU A 69 -7.57 3.78 10.07
N PRO A 70 -8.66 3.63 10.87
CA PRO A 70 -9.13 2.32 11.28
C PRO A 70 -9.49 1.47 10.04
N PRO A 71 -8.98 0.23 9.92
CA PRO A 71 -9.30 -0.63 8.77
C PRO A 71 -10.81 -0.86 8.58
N VAL A 72 -11.55 -0.92 9.69
CA VAL A 72 -13.01 -1.06 9.68
C VAL A 72 -13.70 0.14 9.04
N LEU A 73 -13.19 1.37 9.28
CA LEU A 73 -13.74 2.58 8.66
C LEU A 73 -13.56 2.55 7.15
N VAL A 74 -12.37 2.15 6.68
CA VAL A 74 -12.11 2.02 5.24
C VAL A 74 -13.02 0.95 4.63
N GLY A 75 -13.17 -0.20 5.30
CA GLY A 75 -14.09 -1.24 4.88
C GLY A 75 -15.54 -0.74 4.77
N LEU A 76 -16.02 0.05 5.73
CA LEU A 76 -17.36 0.63 5.70
C LEU A 76 -17.53 1.63 4.55
N ILE A 77 -16.55 2.50 4.32
CA ILE A 77 -16.59 3.46 3.21
C ILE A 77 -16.66 2.68 1.88
N VAL A 78 -15.78 1.71 1.67
CA VAL A 78 -15.78 0.88 0.44
C VAL A 78 -17.11 0.14 0.29
N TYR A 79 -17.64 -0.42 1.38
CA TYR A 79 -18.95 -1.08 1.38
C TYR A 79 -20.06 -0.11 0.93
N LEU A 80 -20.15 1.08 1.52
CA LEU A 80 -21.19 2.05 1.18
C LEU A 80 -21.09 2.48 -0.29
N PHE A 81 -19.87 2.66 -0.80
CA PHE A 81 -19.63 3.03 -2.20
C PHE A 81 -20.02 1.94 -3.19
N LEU A 82 -19.72 0.67 -2.88
CA LEU A 82 -20.00 -0.49 -3.74
C LEU A 82 -21.37 -1.14 -3.47
N SER A 83 -22.08 -0.73 -2.42
CA SER A 83 -23.42 -1.21 -2.12
C SER A 83 -24.37 -0.86 -3.27
N ARG A 84 -25.48 -1.60 -3.40
CA ARG A 84 -26.45 -1.40 -4.49
C ARG A 84 -27.00 0.04 -4.57
N SER A 85 -27.10 0.73 -3.43
CA SER A 85 -27.54 2.12 -3.34
C SER A 85 -26.39 3.13 -3.39
N GLY A 86 -25.15 2.65 -3.46
CA GLY A 86 -23.94 3.46 -3.49
C GLY A 86 -23.60 4.00 -4.88
N PRO A 87 -22.73 5.02 -4.98
CA PRO A 87 -22.33 5.61 -6.26
C PRO A 87 -21.75 4.62 -7.27
N PHE A 88 -21.09 3.55 -6.79
CA PHE A 88 -20.46 2.51 -7.61
C PHE A 88 -21.20 1.16 -7.51
N GLY A 89 -22.44 1.15 -7.04
CA GLY A 89 -23.24 -0.07 -6.88
C GLY A 89 -23.50 -0.84 -8.18
N SER A 90 -23.52 -0.14 -9.32
CA SER A 90 -23.68 -0.74 -10.65
C SER A 90 -22.52 -1.65 -11.07
N LEU A 91 -21.35 -1.53 -10.43
CA LEU A 91 -20.21 -2.40 -10.70
C LEU A 91 -20.43 -3.84 -10.21
N GLY A 92 -21.29 -4.03 -9.20
CA GLY A 92 -21.55 -5.36 -8.64
C GLY A 92 -20.35 -6.01 -7.94
N TRP A 93 -19.33 -5.22 -7.55
CA TRP A 93 -18.09 -5.74 -6.96
C TRP A 93 -18.21 -6.11 -5.48
N LEU A 94 -19.34 -5.86 -4.82
CA LEU A 94 -19.49 -6.14 -3.39
C LEU A 94 -19.26 -7.65 -3.11
N PHE A 95 -18.41 -7.97 -2.13
CA PHE A 95 -17.97 -9.33 -1.79
C PHE A 95 -17.18 -10.07 -2.88
N SER A 96 -16.50 -9.32 -3.75
CA SER A 96 -15.61 -9.88 -4.78
C SER A 96 -14.13 -9.60 -4.48
N PHE A 97 -13.26 -10.32 -5.20
CA PHE A 97 -11.81 -10.08 -5.23
C PHE A 97 -11.47 -8.61 -5.50
N GLN A 98 -12.15 -7.97 -6.46
CA GLN A 98 -11.90 -6.58 -6.85
C GLN A 98 -12.15 -5.62 -5.69
N ALA A 99 -13.24 -5.81 -4.94
CA ALA A 99 -13.54 -4.98 -3.78
C ALA A 99 -12.51 -5.15 -2.66
N MET A 100 -12.04 -6.38 -2.43
CA MET A 100 -11.00 -6.67 -1.43
C MET A 100 -9.69 -5.96 -1.80
N VAL A 101 -9.27 -6.04 -3.06
CA VAL A 101 -8.06 -5.35 -3.56
C VAL A 101 -8.18 -3.84 -3.43
N VAL A 102 -9.33 -3.24 -3.77
CA VAL A 102 -9.56 -1.80 -3.62
C VAL A 102 -9.44 -1.37 -2.16
N ALA A 103 -10.11 -2.07 -1.24
CA ALA A 103 -10.05 -1.75 0.18
C ALA A 103 -8.63 -1.83 0.73
N GLN A 104 -7.91 -2.90 0.40
CA GLN A 104 -6.53 -3.08 0.84
C GLN A 104 -5.58 -2.07 0.21
N THR A 105 -5.81 -1.66 -1.04
CA THR A 105 -5.03 -0.62 -1.71
C THR A 105 -5.20 0.73 -1.01
N ILE A 106 -6.42 1.10 -0.62
CA ILE A 106 -6.69 2.35 0.11
C ILE A 106 -5.97 2.37 1.46
N ILE A 107 -5.92 1.22 2.16
CA ILE A 107 -5.22 1.09 3.44
C ILE A 107 -3.70 1.14 3.25
N ALA A 108 -3.15 0.41 2.27
CA ALA A 108 -1.71 0.26 2.09
C ALA A 108 -1.04 1.48 1.43
N THR A 109 -1.74 2.22 0.57
CA THR A 109 -1.18 3.37 -0.15
C THR A 109 -0.60 4.46 0.76
N PRO A 110 -1.29 5.01 1.78
CA PRO A 110 -0.73 6.04 2.64
C PRO A 110 0.49 5.52 3.44
N LEU A 111 0.48 4.23 3.82
CA LEU A 111 1.59 3.59 4.50
C LEU A 111 2.84 3.56 3.60
N ILE A 112 2.73 3.01 2.40
CA ILE A 112 3.87 2.94 1.46
C ILE A 112 4.37 4.33 1.13
N LEU A 113 3.46 5.26 0.81
CA LEU A 113 3.81 6.61 0.42
C LEU A 113 4.60 7.32 1.52
N GLY A 114 4.12 7.33 2.76
CA GLY A 114 4.83 8.04 3.82
C GLY A 114 6.08 7.32 4.31
N VAL A 115 6.16 5.98 4.22
CA VAL A 115 7.43 5.24 4.45
C VAL A 115 8.45 5.63 3.39
N THR A 116 8.11 5.56 2.10
CA THR A 116 9.00 6.00 1.02
C THR A 116 9.42 7.45 1.20
N MET A 117 8.48 8.35 1.55
CA MET A 117 8.80 9.75 1.80
C MET A 117 9.80 9.91 2.95
N SER A 118 9.61 9.21 4.07
CA SER A 118 10.55 9.28 5.20
C SER A 118 11.91 8.69 4.88
N SER A 119 11.97 7.57 4.15
CA SER A 119 13.23 6.95 3.72
C SER A 119 14.02 7.88 2.81
N VAL A 120 13.38 8.46 1.79
CA VAL A 120 14.03 9.41 0.87
C VAL A 120 14.51 10.67 1.59
N LEU A 121 13.78 11.14 2.61
CA LEU A 121 14.19 12.30 3.41
C LEU A 121 15.31 12.00 4.41
N ALA A 122 15.53 10.73 4.77
CA ALA A 122 16.62 10.32 5.64
C ALA A 122 17.98 10.32 4.92
N ILE A 123 17.99 10.28 3.58
CA ILE A 123 19.20 10.31 2.78
C ILE A 123 19.87 11.70 2.87
N PRO A 124 21.19 11.78 3.17
CA PRO A 124 21.92 13.04 3.25
C PRO A 124 21.83 13.85 1.95
N HIS A 125 21.66 15.17 2.08
CA HIS A 125 21.55 16.05 0.91
C HIS A 125 22.83 16.07 0.06
N GLU A 126 23.97 15.79 0.70
CA GLU A 126 25.31 15.73 0.11
C GLU A 126 25.39 14.66 -0.99
N LEU A 127 24.72 13.52 -0.82
CA LEU A 127 24.69 12.46 -1.82
C LEU A 127 24.10 12.97 -3.14
N ARG A 128 23.04 13.78 -3.05
CA ARG A 128 22.40 14.37 -4.22
C ARG A 128 23.33 15.34 -4.94
N LEU A 129 24.03 16.20 -4.20
CA LEU A 129 24.99 17.15 -4.74
C LEU A 129 26.19 16.43 -5.40
N GLN A 130 26.65 15.34 -4.79
CA GLN A 130 27.74 14.52 -5.33
C GLN A 130 27.33 13.80 -6.63
N LEU A 131 26.11 13.24 -6.69
CA LEU A 131 25.59 12.65 -7.92
C LEU A 131 25.48 13.70 -9.05
N GLN A 132 25.02 14.91 -8.72
CA GLN A 132 24.93 16.00 -9.68
C GLN A 132 26.30 16.50 -10.15
N SER A 133 27.31 16.55 -9.28
CA SER A 133 28.68 16.93 -9.68
C SER A 133 29.35 15.88 -10.57
N LEU A 134 28.97 14.60 -10.43
CA LEU A 134 29.37 13.52 -11.34
C LEU A 134 28.61 13.52 -12.68
N GLY A 135 27.72 14.49 -12.91
CA GLY A 135 26.97 14.64 -14.15
C GLY A 135 25.69 13.80 -14.22
N ALA A 136 25.20 13.25 -13.11
CA ALA A 136 23.95 12.49 -13.10
C ALA A 136 22.74 13.39 -13.43
N THR A 137 21.87 12.89 -14.31
CA THR A 137 20.59 13.53 -14.62
C THR A 137 19.62 13.45 -13.44
N HIS A 138 18.61 14.32 -13.40
CA HIS A 138 17.59 14.31 -12.34
C HIS A 138 16.92 12.94 -12.14
N TRP A 139 16.74 12.17 -13.22
CA TRP A 139 16.16 10.83 -13.15
C TRP A 139 17.13 9.81 -12.54
N GLN A 140 18.39 9.82 -12.95
CA GLN A 140 19.43 8.97 -12.37
C GLN A 140 19.64 9.28 -10.89
N THR A 141 19.63 10.57 -10.51
CA THR A 141 19.70 10.97 -9.11
C THR A 141 18.51 10.46 -8.30
N THR A 142 17.28 10.54 -8.86
CA THR A 142 16.08 10.06 -8.18
C THR A 142 16.10 8.54 -8.00
N LEU A 143 16.50 7.80 -9.04
CA LEU A 143 16.64 6.34 -8.96
C LEU A 143 17.74 5.92 -7.97
N ALA A 144 18.89 6.61 -7.96
CA ALA A 144 19.96 6.32 -7.02
C ALA A 144 19.55 6.59 -5.57
N VAL A 145 18.84 7.70 -5.32
CA VAL A 145 18.29 7.99 -4.00
C VAL A 145 17.24 6.96 -3.59
N LEU A 146 16.38 6.51 -4.50
CA LEU A 146 15.41 5.45 -4.22
C LEU A 146 16.03 4.07 -4.01
N TRP A 147 17.19 3.82 -4.60
CA TRP A 147 17.94 2.58 -4.36
C TRP A 147 18.60 2.56 -2.98
N GLU A 148 19.03 3.73 -2.50
CA GLU A 148 19.68 3.90 -1.20
C GLU A 148 18.68 4.00 -0.03
N ALA A 149 17.47 4.49 -0.30
CA ALA A 149 16.39 4.73 0.67
C ALA A 149 15.60 3.45 1.02
#